data_AF-A0A6A6DP50-F1
#
_entry.id   AF-A0A6A6DP50-F1
#
_cell.length_a   1.000
_cell.length_b   1.000
_cell.length_c   1.000
_cell.angle_alpha   90.00
_cell.angle_beta   90.00
_cell.angle_gamma   90.00
#
_symmetry.space_group_name_H-M   'P 1'
#
loop_
_entity.id
_entity.type
_entity.pdbx_description
1 polymer ?
#
loop_
_entity_poly.entity_id
_entity_poly.type
_entity_poly.pdbx_seq_one_letter_code
_entity_poly.pdbx_strand_id
1 'polypeptide(L)'
;FYRKLSLGVIALYTTLVYCIGTASIKNLCNFAVYVWSIANVPNNTVSCLEPLNGHFNEMYRTNPNGGGISLKISTKPDDINITQFEYTVSADNPDVYYDISNIDGYPFQNWGFTLSSSSPSCSSIFCSPGLRDCPYVFNQPNDTFAVKSCNVLTNLTLTLCP
;
A
#
# COMPACT_ATOMS: atom_id res chain seq x y z
N PHE A 1 12.73 -19.29 64.46
CA PHE A 1 12.63 -18.04 63.67
C PHE A 1 12.36 -18.40 62.22
N TYR A 2 11.24 -17.92 61.68
CA TYR A 2 10.62 -18.35 60.41
C TYR A 2 11.39 -17.88 59.17
N ARG A 3 11.68 -18.81 58.24
CA ARG A 3 12.12 -18.52 56.87
C ARG A 3 10.91 -18.02 56.06
N LYS A 4 10.93 -16.76 55.64
CA LYS A 4 9.96 -16.23 54.65
C LYS A 4 10.36 -16.76 53.26
N LEU A 5 9.52 -17.61 52.67
CA LEU A 5 9.58 -17.89 51.23
C LEU A 5 8.83 -16.76 50.51
N SER A 6 9.54 -16.02 49.67
CA SER A 6 8.93 -15.07 48.73
C SER A 6 8.59 -15.82 47.44
N LEU A 7 7.31 -15.92 47.10
CA LEU A 7 6.88 -16.37 45.78
C LEU A 7 7.10 -15.23 44.77
N GLY A 8 7.99 -15.45 43.80
CA GLY A 8 8.13 -14.56 42.64
C GLY A 8 6.99 -14.81 41.66
N VAL A 9 6.24 -13.76 41.33
CA VAL A 9 5.22 -13.79 40.27
C VAL A 9 5.93 -13.59 38.93
N ILE A 10 5.91 -14.61 38.07
CA ILE A 10 6.38 -14.51 36.70
C ILE A 10 5.19 -14.09 35.83
N ALA A 11 5.14 -12.83 35.40
CA ALA A 11 4.18 -12.36 34.43
C ALA A 11 4.65 -12.76 33.02
N LEU A 12 3.95 -13.70 32.38
CA LEU A 12 4.12 -14.02 30.97
C LEU A 12 3.41 -12.96 30.12
N TYR A 13 4.17 -12.03 29.56
CA TYR A 13 3.66 -11.11 28.55
C TYR A 13 3.59 -11.82 27.20
N THR A 14 2.41 -12.28 26.80
CA THR A 14 2.19 -12.74 25.41
C THR A 14 2.11 -11.52 24.50
N THR A 15 3.13 -11.31 23.67
CA THR A 15 3.04 -10.32 22.59
C THR A 15 1.97 -10.80 21.61
N LEU A 16 0.85 -10.09 21.53
CA LEU A 16 -0.14 -10.29 20.47
C LEU A 16 0.54 -9.94 19.14
N VAL A 17 0.94 -10.94 18.37
CA VAL A 17 1.31 -10.76 16.96
C VAL A 17 -0.01 -10.51 16.22
N TYR A 18 -0.37 -9.24 16.03
CA TYR A 18 -1.45 -8.87 15.14
C TYR A 18 -0.99 -9.15 13.70
N CYS A 19 -1.63 -10.11 13.03
CA CYS A 19 -1.44 -10.32 11.59
C CYS A 19 -2.10 -9.14 10.86
N ILE A 20 -1.32 -8.11 10.51
CA ILE A 20 -1.80 -6.99 9.69
C ILE A 20 -1.88 -7.41 8.22
N GLY A 21 -2.72 -6.72 7.44
CA GLY A 21 -2.93 -6.99 6.03
C GLY A 21 -1.72 -6.64 5.15
N THR A 22 -1.91 -6.77 3.84
CA THR A 22 -0.86 -6.53 2.84
C THR A 22 -1.24 -5.48 1.80
N ALA A 23 -0.24 -4.80 1.27
CA ALA A 23 -0.30 -4.02 0.05
C ALA A 23 0.30 -4.84 -1.10
N SER A 24 -0.50 -5.16 -2.11
CA SER A 24 -0.10 -5.99 -3.25
C SER A 24 -0.28 -5.25 -4.58
N ILE A 25 0.58 -5.57 -5.55
CA ILE A 25 0.45 -5.12 -6.93
C ILE A 25 0.51 -6.34 -7.85
N LYS A 26 -0.46 -6.46 -8.75
CA LYS A 26 -0.50 -7.48 -9.79
C LYS A 26 -0.31 -6.83 -11.15
N ASN A 27 0.72 -7.24 -11.87
CA ASN A 27 1.01 -6.80 -13.22
C ASN A 27 0.36 -7.75 -14.24
N LEU A 28 -0.75 -7.33 -14.85
CA LEU A 28 -1.35 -8.01 -16.00
C LEU A 28 -0.94 -7.38 -17.34
N CYS A 29 -0.13 -6.32 -17.30
CA CYS A 29 0.34 -5.65 -18.50
C CYS A 29 1.25 -6.57 -19.32
N ASN A 30 1.29 -6.40 -20.64
CA ASN A 30 2.20 -7.14 -21.51
C ASN A 30 3.64 -6.60 -21.51
N PHE A 31 4.00 -5.80 -20.49
CA PHE A 31 5.33 -5.23 -20.27
C PHE A 31 5.70 -5.29 -18.78
N ALA A 32 6.98 -5.13 -18.48
CA ALA A 32 7.49 -5.14 -17.11
C ALA A 32 7.13 -3.85 -16.37
N VAL A 33 6.89 -3.97 -15.05
CA VAL A 33 6.58 -2.85 -14.16
C VAL A 33 7.61 -2.78 -13.04
N TYR A 34 8.00 -1.58 -12.66
CA TYR A 34 9.01 -1.33 -11.63
C TYR A 34 8.35 -0.71 -10.40
N VAL A 35 8.63 -1.27 -9.23
CA VAL A 35 8.03 -0.85 -7.96
C VAL A 35 9.11 -0.48 -6.95
N TRP A 36 8.98 0.68 -6.34
CA TRP A 36 9.75 1.11 -5.17
C TRP A 36 8.81 1.28 -3.97
N SER A 37 9.13 0.63 -2.85
CA SER A 37 8.39 0.81 -1.59
C SER A 37 9.10 1.83 -0.70
N ILE A 38 8.57 3.06 -0.64
CA ILE A 38 9.21 4.23 -0.04
C ILE A 38 8.56 4.59 1.30
N ALA A 39 9.39 4.93 2.30
CA ALA A 39 8.96 5.51 3.58
C ALA A 39 9.61 6.88 3.78
N ASN A 40 10.16 7.18 4.96
CA ASN A 40 10.95 8.39 5.22
C ASN A 40 12.34 8.40 4.56
N VAL A 41 12.80 7.25 4.04
CA VAL A 41 14.04 7.13 3.29
C VAL A 41 13.75 6.51 1.93
N PRO A 42 14.40 6.99 0.85
CA PRO A 42 14.31 6.33 -0.45
C PRO A 42 14.77 4.88 -0.35
N ASN A 43 13.96 3.94 -0.86
CA ASN A 43 14.38 2.56 -1.03
C ASN A 43 15.18 2.46 -2.33
N ASN A 44 16.44 2.03 -2.22
CA ASN A 44 17.33 1.83 -3.37
C ASN A 44 17.09 0.48 -4.07
N THR A 45 16.23 -0.37 -3.52
CA THR A 45 15.85 -1.65 -4.10
C THR A 45 14.60 -1.49 -4.94
N VAL A 46 14.69 -1.90 -6.20
CA VAL A 46 13.57 -1.92 -7.14
C VAL A 46 13.08 -3.35 -7.31
N SER A 47 11.76 -3.54 -7.28
CA SER A 47 11.13 -4.80 -7.67
C SER A 47 10.68 -4.70 -9.13
N CYS A 48 11.22 -5.57 -9.98
CA CYS A 48 10.79 -5.70 -11.37
C CYS A 48 9.73 -6.81 -11.45
N LEU A 49 8.53 -6.44 -11.92
CA LEU A 49 7.40 -7.34 -12.09
C LEU A 49 7.33 -7.79 -13.54
N GLU A 50 7.46 -9.08 -13.77
CA GLU A 50 7.37 -9.68 -15.10
C GLU A 50 6.04 -9.34 -15.79
N PRO A 51 6.01 -9.28 -17.14
CA PRO A 51 4.77 -9.14 -17.90
C PRO A 51 3.74 -10.23 -17.56
N LEU A 52 2.45 -9.90 -17.68
CA LEU A 52 1.27 -10.76 -17.61
C LEU A 52 0.98 -11.46 -16.27
N ASN A 53 1.99 -11.71 -15.46
CA ASN A 53 1.84 -12.42 -14.19
C ASN A 53 2.87 -11.99 -13.12
N GLY A 54 3.41 -10.78 -13.22
CA GLY A 54 4.28 -10.22 -12.18
C GLY A 54 3.49 -9.84 -10.93
N HIS A 55 4.10 -10.03 -9.75
CA HIS A 55 3.46 -9.70 -8.47
C HIS A 55 4.44 -9.06 -7.49
N PHE A 56 3.99 -8.01 -6.81
CA PHE A 56 4.62 -7.44 -5.62
C PHE A 56 3.67 -7.62 -4.44
N ASN A 57 4.22 -7.91 -3.27
CA ASN A 57 3.45 -7.95 -2.02
C ASN A 57 4.36 -7.56 -0.85
N GLU A 58 3.87 -6.66 -0.02
CA GLU A 58 4.44 -6.40 1.30
C GLU A 58 3.36 -6.40 2.38
N MET A 59 3.72 -6.87 3.57
CA MET A 59 2.92 -6.62 4.76
C MET A 59 2.92 -5.12 5.04
N TYR A 60 1.78 -4.58 5.49
CA TYR A 60 1.74 -3.18 5.91
C TYR A 60 2.84 -2.90 6.93
N ARG A 61 3.42 -1.70 6.86
CA ARG A 61 4.41 -1.23 7.82
C ARG A 61 4.18 0.23 8.11
N THR A 62 4.64 0.67 9.28
CA THR A 62 4.59 2.08 9.66
C THR A 62 5.79 2.83 9.10
N ASN A 63 5.60 4.13 8.86
CA ASN A 63 6.69 5.03 8.54
C ASN A 63 7.24 5.64 9.84
N PRO A 64 8.54 5.56 10.14
CA PRO A 64 9.12 6.12 11.36
C PRO A 64 8.87 7.62 11.60
N ASN A 65 8.58 8.40 10.55
CA ASN A 65 8.27 9.83 10.68
C ASN A 65 6.77 10.13 10.84
N GLY A 66 5.92 9.11 10.95
CA GLY A 66 4.46 9.25 11.08
C GLY A 66 3.69 9.45 9.76
N GLY A 67 4.38 9.50 8.61
CA GLY A 67 3.74 9.57 7.29
C GLY A 67 3.25 8.23 6.75
N GLY A 68 2.78 8.23 5.51
CA GLY A 68 2.43 7.01 4.78
C GLY A 68 3.63 6.28 4.19
N ILE A 69 3.36 5.10 3.65
CA ILE A 69 4.21 4.37 2.73
C ILE A 69 3.69 4.63 1.31
N SER A 70 4.60 4.89 0.38
CA SER A 70 4.27 5.10 -1.03
C SER A 70 4.92 4.01 -1.88
N LEU A 71 4.08 3.17 -2.51
CA LEU A 71 4.50 2.24 -3.54
C LEU A 71 4.51 3.00 -4.87
N LYS A 72 5.69 3.41 -5.32
CA LYS A 72 5.90 4.12 -6.58
C LYS A 72 5.99 3.12 -7.72
N ILE A 73 5.19 3.30 -8.77
CA ILE A 73 4.99 2.30 -9.82
C ILE A 73 5.24 2.94 -11.19
N SER A 74 6.17 2.37 -11.95
CA SER A 74 6.60 2.87 -13.26
C SER A 74 6.56 1.79 -14.33
N THR A 75 6.38 2.21 -15.59
CA THR A 75 6.58 1.37 -16.79
C THR A 75 8.05 1.37 -17.27
N LYS A 76 8.92 2.12 -16.59
CA LYS A 76 10.34 2.27 -16.89
C LYS A 76 11.18 2.02 -15.63
N PRO A 77 12.47 1.68 -15.77
CA PRO A 77 13.39 1.49 -14.63
C PRO A 77 13.84 2.83 -14.02
N ASP A 78 12.91 3.79 -13.86
CA ASP A 78 13.08 5.10 -13.24
C ASP A 78 11.78 5.54 -12.54
N ASP A 79 11.88 6.51 -11.63
CA ASP A 79 10.78 7.06 -10.84
C ASP A 79 10.29 8.43 -11.33
N ILE A 80 10.50 8.75 -12.62
CA ILE A 80 10.18 10.08 -13.19
C ILE A 80 8.69 10.24 -13.48
N ASN A 81 8.02 9.18 -13.95
CA ASN A 81 6.59 9.19 -14.31
C ASN A 81 5.90 8.00 -13.65
N ILE A 82 5.28 8.24 -12.51
CA ILE A 82 4.83 7.18 -11.60
C ILE A 82 3.37 7.35 -11.18
N THR A 83 2.68 6.21 -11.06
CA THR A 83 1.48 6.12 -10.23
C THR A 83 1.92 5.68 -8.83
N GLN A 84 1.36 6.28 -7.80
CA GLN A 84 1.65 5.98 -6.39
C GLN A 84 0.47 5.25 -5.77
N PHE A 85 0.70 4.07 -5.20
CA PHE A 85 -0.24 3.42 -4.29
C PHE A 85 0.23 3.67 -2.87
N GLU A 86 -0.52 4.51 -2.17
CA GLU A 86 -0.14 5.00 -0.86
C GLU A 86 -1.00 4.35 0.22
N TYR A 87 -0.38 4.03 1.35
CA TYR A 87 -1.11 3.56 2.52
C TYR A 87 -0.48 4.06 3.82
N THR A 88 -1.32 4.26 4.85
CA THR A 88 -0.90 4.69 6.18
C THR A 88 -1.60 3.83 7.22
N VAL A 89 -0.82 3.09 8.01
CA VAL A 89 -1.35 2.37 9.19
C VAL A 89 -1.58 3.40 10.30
N SER A 90 -2.81 3.46 10.80
CA SER A 90 -3.16 4.36 11.89
C SER A 90 -2.48 3.96 13.20
N ALA A 91 -2.03 4.94 13.96
CA ALA A 91 -1.53 4.74 15.31
C ALA A 91 -2.66 4.73 16.36
N ASP A 92 -3.82 5.29 16.02
CA ASP A 92 -4.89 5.61 16.97
C ASP A 92 -6.08 4.64 16.89
N ASN A 93 -6.22 3.90 15.80
CA ASN A 93 -7.33 3.00 15.54
C ASN A 93 -6.89 1.81 14.65
N PRO A 94 -7.69 0.73 14.52
CA PRO A 94 -7.31 -0.44 13.74
C PRO A 94 -7.56 -0.25 12.23
N ASP A 95 -7.29 0.93 11.69
CA ASP A 95 -7.50 1.25 10.27
C ASP A 95 -6.19 1.39 9.50
N VAL A 96 -6.28 1.09 8.21
CA VAL A 96 -5.34 1.51 7.17
C VAL A 96 -6.03 2.52 6.28
N TYR A 97 -5.41 3.68 6.12
CA TYR A 97 -5.81 4.68 5.12
C TYR A 97 -5.07 4.41 3.83
N TYR A 98 -5.70 4.62 2.69
CA TYR A 98 -5.10 4.34 1.39
C TYR A 98 -5.68 5.21 0.29
N ASP A 99 -4.89 5.39 -0.75
CA ASP A 99 -5.27 6.10 -1.96
C ASP A 99 -4.38 5.69 -3.14
N ILE A 100 -4.72 6.23 -4.31
CA ILE A 100 -3.87 6.22 -5.49
C ILE A 100 -3.61 7.68 -5.88
N SER A 101 -2.40 7.99 -6.31
CA SER A 101 -2.01 9.31 -6.79
C SER A 101 -1.32 9.21 -8.16
N ASN A 102 -1.78 10.02 -9.10
CA ASN A 102 -1.20 10.25 -10.41
C ASN A 102 -0.57 11.66 -10.53
N ILE A 103 -0.33 12.34 -9.41
CA ILE A 103 0.25 13.69 -9.39
C ILE A 103 1.65 13.70 -10.04
N ASP A 104 2.46 12.68 -9.75
CA ASP A 104 3.82 12.52 -10.27
C ASP A 104 3.85 11.77 -11.62
N GLY A 105 2.70 11.63 -12.27
CA GLY A 105 2.57 10.95 -13.55
C GLY A 105 1.39 9.97 -13.62
N TYR A 106 1.05 9.57 -14.85
CA TYR A 106 0.01 8.56 -15.08
C TYR A 106 0.48 7.54 -16.12
N PRO A 107 1.52 6.73 -15.81
CA PRO A 107 2.09 5.76 -16.75
C PRO A 107 1.09 4.70 -17.22
N PHE A 108 0.01 4.46 -16.47
CA PHE A 108 -1.01 3.45 -16.78
C PHE A 108 -2.26 4.02 -17.48
N GLN A 109 -2.27 5.29 -17.89
CA GLN A 109 -3.44 5.97 -18.45
C GLN A 109 -4.13 5.15 -19.56
N ASN A 110 -3.35 4.59 -20.50
CA ASN A 110 -3.90 3.87 -21.66
C ASN A 110 -4.40 2.46 -21.33
N TRP A 111 -4.11 1.93 -20.15
CA TRP A 111 -4.41 0.54 -19.77
C TRP A 111 -5.29 0.41 -18.53
N GLY A 112 -5.40 1.46 -17.72
CA GLY A 112 -6.20 1.48 -16.51
C GLY A 112 -5.66 0.60 -15.38
N PHE A 113 -6.38 0.63 -14.26
CA PHE A 113 -6.07 -0.17 -13.07
C PHE A 113 -7.29 -0.29 -12.14
N THR A 114 -7.24 -1.27 -11.24
CA THR A 114 -8.22 -1.46 -10.16
C THR A 114 -7.52 -1.67 -8.82
N LEU A 115 -7.90 -0.94 -7.77
CA LEU A 115 -7.55 -1.27 -6.39
C LEU A 115 -8.74 -1.99 -5.75
N SER A 116 -8.53 -3.24 -5.35
CA SER A 116 -9.52 -4.06 -4.66
C SER A 116 -9.07 -4.39 -3.23
N SER A 117 -10.02 -4.89 -2.43
CA SER A 117 -9.86 -5.20 -1.02
C SER A 117 -10.34 -6.63 -0.76
N SER A 118 -9.69 -7.34 0.16
CA SER A 118 -10.17 -8.65 0.65
C SER A 118 -11.42 -8.55 1.51
N SER A 119 -11.78 -7.35 1.97
CA SER A 119 -13.02 -7.06 2.69
C SER A 119 -14.02 -6.33 1.77
N PRO A 120 -15.28 -6.81 1.65
CA PRO A 120 -16.29 -6.14 0.84
C PRO A 120 -16.79 -4.81 1.44
N SER A 121 -16.47 -4.52 2.70
CA SER A 121 -16.85 -3.26 3.35
C SER A 121 -16.00 -2.07 2.92
N CYS A 122 -14.91 -2.32 2.19
CA CYS A 122 -13.93 -1.29 1.84
C CYS A 122 -14.04 -0.88 0.38
N SER A 123 -13.92 0.42 0.14
CA SER A 123 -14.16 1.01 -1.17
C SER A 123 -13.07 0.62 -2.17
N SER A 124 -13.47 0.13 -3.35
CA SER A 124 -12.55 -0.08 -4.47
C SER A 124 -12.25 1.22 -5.21
N ILE A 125 -11.17 1.21 -6.00
CA ILE A 125 -10.84 2.26 -6.99
C ILE A 125 -10.81 1.58 -8.35
N PHE A 126 -11.43 2.19 -9.35
CA PHE A 126 -11.39 1.72 -10.72
C PHE A 126 -11.13 2.88 -11.67
N CYS A 127 -10.06 2.77 -12.46
CA CYS A 127 -9.70 3.74 -13.48
C CYS A 127 -9.69 3.03 -14.84
N SER A 128 -10.66 3.35 -15.69
CA SER A 128 -10.77 2.77 -17.03
C SER A 128 -9.58 3.16 -17.92
N PRO A 129 -9.18 2.29 -18.86
CA PRO A 129 -8.23 2.63 -19.91
C PRO A 129 -8.64 3.89 -20.69
N GLY A 130 -7.67 4.76 -20.98
CA GLY A 130 -7.83 5.97 -21.79
C GLY A 130 -8.37 7.19 -21.06
N LEU A 131 -8.73 7.09 -19.77
CA LEU A 131 -9.18 8.25 -18.99
C LEU A 131 -8.00 9.19 -18.72
N ARG A 132 -8.10 10.44 -19.18
CA ARG A 132 -7.08 11.47 -18.92
C ARG A 132 -6.89 11.73 -17.43
N ASP A 133 -8.00 11.96 -16.74
CA ASP A 133 -8.04 12.24 -15.31
C ASP A 133 -8.93 11.17 -14.67
N CYS A 134 -8.41 10.37 -13.74
CA CYS A 134 -9.23 9.36 -13.07
C CYS A 134 -9.95 9.98 -11.86
N PRO A 135 -11.29 9.99 -11.79
CA PRO A 135 -12.03 10.79 -10.80
C PRO A 135 -12.00 10.22 -9.37
N TYR A 136 -11.29 9.12 -9.14
CA TYR A 136 -11.25 8.41 -7.85
C TYR A 136 -9.85 8.41 -7.20
N VAL A 137 -8.92 9.15 -7.78
CA VAL A 137 -7.51 9.22 -7.38
C VAL A 137 -7.09 10.69 -7.30
N PHE A 138 -5.97 10.97 -6.64
CA PHE A 138 -5.37 12.30 -6.70
C PHE A 138 -4.76 12.52 -8.08
N ASN A 139 -5.22 13.54 -8.81
CA ASN A 139 -4.62 13.95 -10.09
C ASN A 139 -3.89 15.29 -9.95
N GLN A 140 -4.23 16.09 -8.93
CA GLN A 140 -3.61 17.39 -8.66
C GLN A 140 -3.25 17.54 -7.17
N PRO A 141 -2.21 18.32 -6.80
CA PRO A 141 -1.78 18.48 -5.41
C PRO A 141 -2.84 19.05 -4.44
N ASN A 142 -3.88 19.71 -4.96
CA ASN A 142 -4.94 20.34 -4.19
C ASN A 142 -6.23 19.51 -4.14
N ASP A 143 -6.24 18.31 -4.71
CA ASP A 143 -7.34 17.35 -4.52
C ASP A 143 -7.37 16.90 -3.03
N THR A 144 -8.55 16.70 -2.44
CA THR A 144 -8.69 16.35 -1.01
C THR A 144 -9.66 15.20 -0.74
N PHE A 145 -10.13 14.49 -1.77
CA PHE A 145 -11.28 13.59 -1.67
C PHE A 145 -10.93 12.10 -1.82
N ALA A 146 -9.73 11.76 -2.30
CA ALA A 146 -9.43 10.42 -2.77
C ALA A 146 -8.98 9.43 -1.66
N VAL A 147 -8.68 9.92 -0.45
CA VAL A 147 -8.34 9.06 0.69
C VAL A 147 -9.52 8.17 1.08
N LYS A 148 -9.24 6.88 1.23
CA LYS A 148 -10.17 5.86 1.72
C LYS A 148 -9.61 5.24 2.99
N SER A 149 -10.44 4.53 3.74
CA SER A 149 -10.01 3.75 4.90
C SER A 149 -10.65 2.38 4.93
N CYS A 150 -9.98 1.46 5.59
CA CYS A 150 -10.41 0.10 5.81
C CYS A 150 -9.80 -0.44 7.09
N ASN A 151 -10.33 -1.54 7.63
CA ASN A 151 -9.69 -2.22 8.74
C ASN A 151 -8.29 -2.72 8.34
N VAL A 152 -7.29 -2.54 9.21
CA VAL A 152 -5.86 -2.85 8.97
C VAL A 152 -5.60 -4.33 8.68
N LEU A 153 -6.53 -5.24 9.00
CA LEU A 153 -6.41 -6.66 8.67
C LEU A 153 -6.71 -6.97 7.20
N THR A 154 -7.15 -5.97 6.43
CA THR A 154 -7.58 -6.13 5.04
C THR A 154 -6.40 -6.08 4.09
N ASN A 155 -6.37 -6.99 3.12
CA ASN A 155 -5.40 -6.95 2.04
C ASN A 155 -5.91 -6.05 0.91
N LEU A 156 -5.08 -5.13 0.46
CA LEU A 156 -5.32 -4.27 -0.70
C LEU A 156 -4.50 -4.78 -1.88
N THR A 157 -5.12 -4.87 -3.06
CA THR A 157 -4.46 -5.32 -4.29
C THR A 157 -4.73 -4.38 -5.44
N LEU A 158 -3.66 -3.73 -5.94
CA LEU A 158 -3.70 -2.94 -7.16
C LEU A 158 -3.43 -3.86 -8.36
N THR A 159 -4.41 -4.03 -9.23
CA THR A 159 -4.28 -4.76 -10.49
C THR A 159 -4.09 -3.78 -11.64
N LEU A 160 -2.94 -3.87 -12.31
CA LEU A 160 -2.55 -3.04 -13.44
C LEU A 160 -2.94 -3.74 -14.75
N CYS A 161 -3.44 -2.97 -15.73
CA CYS A 161 -3.93 -3.51 -17.01
C CYS A 161 -4.98 -4.64 -16.87
N PRO A 162 -6.04 -4.44 -16.05
CA PRO A 162 -7.07 -5.43 -15.80
C PRO A 162 -7.91 -5.79 -17.04
#